data_AF-A0A522UTZ7-F1
#
_entry.id   AF-A0A522UTZ7-F1
#
_cell.length_a   1.000
_cell.length_b   1.000
_cell.length_c   1.000
_cell.angle_alpha   90.00
_cell.angle_beta   90.00
_cell.angle_gamma   90.00
#
_symmetry.space_group_name_H-M   'P 1'
#
loop_
_entity.id
_entity.type
_entity.pdbx_description
1 polymer ?
#
loop_
_entity_poly.entity_id
_entity_poly.type
_entity_poly.pdbx_seq_one_letter_code
_entity_poly.pdbx_strand_id
1 'polypeptide(L)'
;MENITAQDLKRSGVTLKQYVLGRRDADAASGMLNIGRYLALDKSLGADVCIDALRPHAILICGKRGYGKSYTMGTMIEELSSLSPEVKMNIASLVIDTMGVFWTMRHGNEKEAILLARWGLPSQGFDVDILVPAGSVKQYDDQHISVKPFSISASGLSGYDWCSLFGVAPVSPLGVLLIKTIDELKEKKSDYSLSDILVAATEDADTMILHAAQNYFHAALSWGIFDEKEFSIEAMLKGGKVVILDLSSLENHNIRAITVKILGKKIYEERIKARRAYERKEMGDISAEKGMPMVWMFIDEAHTFLPRESETPATSVLVNEWLRQGRQPGLSVVFATQRPSALHSDVMSQSDMIICHRLTAQDDISALEAIH
;
A
#
# COMPACT_ATOMS: atom_id res chain seq x y z
N MET A 1 21.86 -5.63 -39.36
CA MET A 1 21.63 -7.00 -38.86
C MET A 1 20.14 -7.16 -38.72
N GLU A 2 19.62 -8.18 -39.41
CA GLU A 2 18.28 -8.26 -39.98
C GLU A 2 17.14 -8.38 -38.95
N ASN A 3 15.98 -7.82 -39.33
CA ASN A 3 14.70 -7.95 -38.67
C ASN A 3 14.27 -9.42 -38.63
N ILE A 4 14.35 -10.03 -37.44
CA ILE A 4 13.79 -11.36 -37.19
C ILE A 4 12.27 -11.21 -37.10
N THR A 5 11.55 -11.81 -38.05
CA THR A 5 10.09 -11.82 -38.04
C THR A 5 9.55 -12.91 -37.12
N ALA A 6 8.33 -12.74 -36.60
CA ALA A 6 7.67 -13.71 -35.71
C ALA A 6 7.54 -15.14 -36.30
N GLN A 7 7.71 -15.31 -37.61
CA GLN A 7 7.77 -16.62 -38.26
C GLN A 7 9.11 -17.36 -38.03
N ASP A 8 10.22 -16.64 -37.83
CA ASP A 8 11.54 -17.23 -37.61
C ASP A 8 11.66 -17.85 -36.21
N LEU A 9 10.96 -17.29 -35.22
CA LEU A 9 10.87 -17.83 -33.85
C LEU A 9 10.08 -19.14 -33.77
N LYS A 10 9.16 -19.43 -34.70
CA LYS A 10 8.42 -20.70 -34.72
C LYS A 10 9.29 -21.91 -35.08
N ARG A 11 10.45 -21.70 -35.72
CA ARG A 11 11.37 -22.78 -36.12
C ARG A 11 12.36 -23.19 -35.02
N SER A 12 12.45 -22.46 -33.91
CA SER A 12 13.38 -22.77 -32.81
C SER A 12 12.80 -23.69 -31.71
N GLY A 13 11.58 -24.20 -31.87
CA GLY A 13 10.96 -25.11 -30.90
C GLY A 13 10.57 -24.46 -29.56
N VAL A 14 10.76 -23.13 -29.41
CA VAL A 14 10.26 -22.37 -28.27
C VAL A 14 8.78 -22.07 -28.53
N THR A 15 7.90 -22.84 -27.91
CA THR A 15 6.50 -22.42 -27.76
C THR A 15 6.50 -21.09 -27.00
N LEU A 16 6.02 -20.02 -27.65
CA LEU A 16 5.70 -18.70 -27.04
C LEU A 16 4.51 -18.83 -26.07
N LYS A 17 4.57 -19.80 -25.16
CA LYS A 17 3.53 -20.02 -24.19
C LYS A 17 3.76 -19.01 -23.07
N GLN A 18 2.89 -18.02 -22.97
CA GLN A 18 2.91 -17.05 -21.86
C GLN A 18 1.97 -17.56 -20.76
N TYR A 19 2.43 -17.49 -19.51
CA TYR A 19 1.62 -17.85 -18.35
C TYR A 19 1.17 -16.59 -17.64
N VAL A 20 -0.13 -16.29 -17.67
CA VAL A 20 -0.70 -15.13 -16.98
C VAL A 20 -1.43 -15.59 -15.74
N LEU A 21 -0.83 -15.36 -14.58
CA LEU A 21 -1.43 -15.63 -13.27
C LEU A 21 -2.59 -14.66 -13.03
N GLY A 22 -3.68 -15.16 -12.43
CA GLY A 22 -4.88 -14.35 -12.17
C GLY A 22 -5.85 -14.21 -13.36
N ARG A 23 -5.46 -14.69 -14.55
CA ARG A 23 -6.29 -14.64 -15.77
C ARG A 23 -6.72 -16.04 -16.21
N ARG A 24 -7.99 -16.19 -16.59
CA ARG A 24 -8.55 -17.45 -17.14
C ARG A 24 -8.72 -17.42 -18.65
N ASP A 25 -8.77 -16.22 -19.23
CA ASP A 25 -9.05 -15.99 -20.65
C ASP A 25 -7.73 -15.75 -21.40
N ALA A 26 -7.43 -16.57 -22.40
CA ALA A 26 -6.13 -16.61 -23.07
C ALA A 26 -5.90 -15.48 -24.11
N ASP A 27 -6.93 -14.68 -24.41
CA ASP A 27 -6.96 -13.89 -25.66
C ASP A 27 -6.66 -12.39 -25.52
N ALA A 28 -6.40 -11.88 -24.31
CA ALA A 28 -6.11 -10.45 -24.11
C ALA A 28 -4.60 -10.23 -23.89
N ALA A 29 -3.91 -9.63 -24.87
CA ALA A 29 -2.49 -9.25 -24.79
C ALA A 29 -2.21 -8.02 -23.89
N SER A 30 -3.25 -7.38 -23.33
CA SER A 30 -3.15 -6.16 -22.55
C SER A 30 -3.09 -6.40 -21.04
N GLY A 31 -2.54 -5.43 -20.29
CA GLY A 31 -2.58 -5.43 -18.83
C GLY A 31 -1.85 -6.62 -18.20
N MET A 32 -0.66 -6.94 -18.69
CA MET A 32 0.19 -8.00 -18.14
C MET A 32 1.39 -7.37 -17.45
N LEU A 33 1.71 -7.84 -16.25
CA LEU A 33 2.91 -7.45 -15.51
C LEU A 33 3.93 -8.58 -15.62
N ASN A 34 5.02 -8.40 -16.37
CA ASN A 34 6.05 -9.42 -16.48
C ASN A 34 6.88 -9.48 -15.19
N ILE A 35 6.76 -10.58 -14.45
CA ILE A 35 7.46 -10.79 -13.18
C ILE A 35 8.66 -11.72 -13.31
N GLY A 36 9.00 -12.14 -14.54
CA GLY A 36 10.17 -12.95 -14.84
C GLY A 36 9.86 -14.11 -15.77
N ARG A 37 10.70 -15.14 -15.72
CA ARG A 37 10.63 -16.32 -16.59
C ARG A 37 10.69 -17.60 -15.80
N TYR A 38 10.09 -18.65 -16.35
CA TYR A 38 10.32 -20.00 -15.87
C TYR A 38 11.81 -20.35 -15.96
N LEU A 39 12.40 -20.84 -14.87
CA LEU A 39 13.76 -21.36 -14.88
C LEU A 39 13.68 -22.89 -14.96
N ALA A 40 14.07 -23.44 -16.10
CA ALA A 40 14.09 -24.89 -16.28
C ALA A 40 15.18 -25.55 -15.42
N LEU A 41 15.07 -26.87 -15.22
CA LEU A 41 16.02 -27.64 -14.41
C LEU A 41 17.47 -27.58 -14.93
N ASP A 42 17.63 -27.39 -16.24
CA ASP A 42 18.91 -27.17 -16.91
C ASP A 42 19.41 -25.72 -16.83
N LYS A 43 18.70 -24.87 -16.09
CA LYS A 43 18.93 -23.42 -15.92
C LYS A 43 18.70 -22.59 -17.19
N SER A 44 18.10 -23.16 -18.22
CA SER A 44 17.64 -22.39 -19.37
C SER A 44 16.42 -21.53 -18.98
N LEU A 45 16.30 -20.37 -19.62
CA LEU A 45 15.13 -19.50 -19.47
C LEU A 45 14.01 -20.03 -20.36
N GLY A 46 12.87 -20.33 -19.73
CA GLY A 46 11.65 -20.75 -20.38
C GLY A 46 10.69 -19.57 -20.64
N ALA A 47 9.40 -19.89 -20.60
CA ALA A 47 8.29 -18.97 -20.81
C ALA A 47 8.29 -17.77 -19.86
N ASP A 48 7.81 -16.62 -20.34
CA ASP A 48 7.48 -15.47 -19.49
C ASP A 48 6.32 -15.83 -18.53
N VAL A 49 6.45 -15.33 -17.31
CA VAL A 49 5.43 -15.41 -16.27
C VAL A 49 4.94 -13.99 -15.99
N CYS A 50 3.65 -13.78 -16.19
CA CYS A 50 3.00 -12.50 -16.02
C CYS A 50 1.90 -12.55 -14.95
N ILE A 51 1.57 -11.41 -14.37
CA ILE A 51 0.39 -11.21 -13.52
C ILE A 51 -0.64 -10.35 -14.26
N ASP A 52 -1.93 -10.67 -14.10
CA ASP A 52 -3.02 -9.83 -14.60
C ASP A 52 -3.10 -8.49 -13.84
N ALA A 53 -2.95 -7.37 -14.54
CA ALA A 53 -3.10 -6.04 -13.94
C ALA A 53 -4.56 -5.57 -13.87
N LEU A 54 -5.45 -6.22 -14.63
CA LEU A 54 -6.83 -5.77 -14.85
C LEU A 54 -7.81 -6.29 -13.81
N ARG A 55 -7.39 -7.27 -13.00
CA ARG A 55 -8.19 -7.86 -11.94
C ARG A 55 -7.54 -7.61 -10.58
N PRO A 56 -8.34 -7.49 -9.51
CA PRO A 56 -7.79 -7.32 -8.17
C PRO A 56 -7.09 -8.58 -7.67
N HIS A 57 -5.98 -8.40 -6.97
CA HIS A 57 -5.16 -9.48 -6.43
C HIS A 57 -4.79 -9.27 -4.97
N ALA A 58 -4.60 -10.36 -4.25
CA ALA A 58 -4.08 -10.38 -2.88
C ALA A 58 -2.79 -11.19 -2.90
N ILE A 59 -1.65 -10.50 -2.94
CA ILE A 59 -0.35 -11.13 -3.20
C ILE A 59 0.50 -11.05 -1.95
N LEU A 60 1.07 -12.20 -1.56
CA LEU A 60 2.06 -12.27 -0.50
C LEU A 60 3.46 -12.48 -1.09
N ILE A 61 4.39 -11.58 -0.78
CA ILE A 61 5.81 -11.70 -1.09
C ILE A 61 6.57 -11.98 0.22
N CYS A 62 7.23 -13.12 0.31
CA CYS A 62 7.96 -13.51 1.51
C CYS A 62 9.39 -13.95 1.21
N GLY A 63 10.27 -13.88 2.21
CA GLY A 63 11.68 -14.25 2.04
C GLY A 63 12.62 -13.53 3.00
N LYS A 64 13.81 -14.10 3.21
CA LYS A 64 14.81 -13.51 4.11
C LYS A 64 15.25 -12.09 3.66
N ARG A 65 15.78 -11.30 4.60
CA ARG A 65 16.39 -9.98 4.31
C ARG A 65 17.45 -10.10 3.21
N GLY A 66 17.39 -9.19 2.23
CA GLY A 66 18.36 -9.12 1.12
C GLY A 66 18.13 -10.11 -0.03
N TYR A 67 17.04 -10.87 -0.02
CA TYR A 67 16.74 -11.86 -1.07
C TYR A 67 15.81 -11.36 -2.19
N GLY A 68 15.55 -10.05 -2.27
CA GLY A 68 14.85 -9.47 -3.42
C GLY A 68 13.34 -9.22 -3.26
N LYS A 69 12.78 -9.26 -2.04
CA LYS A 69 11.36 -8.92 -1.81
C LYS A 69 10.99 -7.52 -2.35
N SER A 70 11.67 -6.48 -1.86
CA SER A 70 11.43 -5.10 -2.30
C SER A 70 11.78 -4.91 -3.77
N TYR A 71 12.73 -5.69 -4.31
CA TYR A 71 13.03 -5.72 -5.74
C TYR A 71 11.83 -6.24 -6.54
N THR A 72 11.22 -7.36 -6.13
CA THR A 72 10.00 -7.89 -6.78
C THR A 72 8.82 -6.91 -6.69
N MET A 73 8.63 -6.25 -5.55
CA MET A 73 7.62 -5.17 -5.44
C MET A 73 7.92 -4.05 -6.43
N GLY A 74 9.18 -3.60 -6.49
CA GLY A 74 9.65 -2.62 -7.46
C GLY A 74 9.32 -3.03 -8.89
N THR A 75 9.69 -4.24 -9.31
CA THR A 75 9.36 -4.80 -10.63
C THR A 75 7.86 -4.71 -10.93
N MET A 76 6.99 -5.08 -9.99
CA MET A 76 5.54 -4.98 -10.20
C MET A 76 5.06 -3.53 -10.37
N ILE A 77 5.59 -2.59 -9.59
CA ILE A 77 5.26 -1.17 -9.67
C ILE A 77 5.75 -0.57 -11.01
N GLU A 78 6.94 -0.96 -11.46
CA GLU A 78 7.53 -0.54 -12.73
C GLU A 78 6.74 -1.08 -13.92
N GLU A 79 6.34 -2.35 -13.87
CA GLU A 79 5.48 -2.97 -14.89
C GLU A 79 4.12 -2.27 -14.96
N LEU A 80 3.47 -2.00 -13.82
CA LEU A 80 2.21 -1.22 -13.76
C LEU A 80 2.39 0.16 -14.40
N SER A 81 3.54 0.79 -14.15
CA SER A 81 3.90 2.10 -14.71
C SER A 81 4.26 2.06 -16.19
N SER A 82 4.56 0.89 -16.72
CA SER A 82 4.96 0.68 -18.13
C SER A 82 3.82 0.13 -18.99
N LEU A 83 2.66 -0.14 -18.40
CA LEU A 83 1.44 -0.52 -19.13
C LEU A 83 1.05 0.54 -20.17
N SER A 84 0.32 0.11 -21.20
CA SER A 84 -0.19 1.01 -22.23
C SER A 84 -1.01 2.15 -21.62
N PRO A 85 -0.99 3.38 -22.20
CA PRO A 85 -1.71 4.52 -21.64
C PRO A 85 -3.19 4.24 -21.35
N GLU A 86 -3.85 3.46 -22.20
CA GLU A 86 -5.25 3.05 -22.03
C GLU A 86 -5.48 2.25 -20.73
N VAL A 87 -4.56 1.36 -20.37
CA VAL A 87 -4.66 0.54 -19.16
C VAL A 87 -4.14 1.31 -17.95
N LYS A 88 -2.94 1.89 -18.07
CA LYS A 88 -2.24 2.60 -17.01
C LYS A 88 -3.09 3.73 -16.43
N MET A 89 -3.82 4.49 -17.27
CA MET A 89 -4.69 5.59 -16.82
C MET A 89 -5.92 5.14 -16.00
N ASN A 90 -6.11 3.84 -15.80
CA ASN A 90 -7.17 3.26 -14.96
C ASN A 90 -6.61 2.58 -13.69
N ILE A 91 -5.30 2.64 -13.45
CA ILE A 91 -4.65 2.03 -12.29
C ILE A 91 -3.75 3.07 -11.60
N ALA A 92 -3.77 3.12 -10.27
CA ALA A 92 -2.82 3.86 -9.45
C ALA A 92 -2.06 2.90 -8.54
N SER A 93 -0.79 3.22 -8.25
CA SER A 93 0.04 2.46 -7.31
C SER A 93 0.29 3.30 -6.06
N LEU A 94 0.06 2.71 -4.89
CA LEU A 94 0.37 3.29 -3.59
C LEU A 94 1.35 2.38 -2.86
N VAL A 95 2.52 2.90 -2.50
CA VAL A 95 3.52 2.18 -1.71
C VAL A 95 3.51 2.74 -0.30
N ILE A 96 3.32 1.86 0.69
CA ILE A 96 3.53 2.15 2.10
C ILE A 96 4.96 1.73 2.43
N ASP A 97 5.87 2.68 2.44
CA ASP A 97 7.30 2.44 2.64
C ASP A 97 7.66 2.70 4.12
N THR A 98 8.03 1.65 4.83
CA THR A 98 8.43 1.72 6.24
C THR A 98 9.93 1.90 6.43
N MET A 99 10.72 1.75 5.36
CA MET A 99 12.19 1.70 5.38
C MET A 99 12.85 2.82 4.56
N GLY A 100 12.10 3.55 3.74
CA GLY A 100 12.58 4.69 2.96
C GLY A 100 13.48 4.28 1.81
N VAL A 101 13.18 3.18 1.12
CA VAL A 101 14.01 2.62 0.03
C VAL A 101 13.43 2.86 -1.36
N PHE A 102 12.12 3.04 -1.48
CA PHE A 102 11.45 3.11 -2.78
C PHE A 102 11.58 4.47 -3.46
N TRP A 103 11.98 5.54 -2.75
CA TRP A 103 12.16 6.88 -3.35
C TRP A 103 13.15 6.89 -4.53
N THR A 104 14.11 5.97 -4.51
CA THR A 104 15.14 5.80 -5.53
C THR A 104 14.57 5.42 -6.91
N MET A 105 13.34 4.92 -6.99
CA MET A 105 12.64 4.58 -8.24
C MET A 105 12.47 5.76 -9.20
N ARG A 106 12.61 6.99 -8.73
CA ARG A 106 12.63 8.19 -9.59
C ARG A 106 13.85 8.21 -10.53
N HIS A 107 14.87 7.40 -10.27
CA HIS A 107 16.12 7.37 -11.01
C HIS A 107 16.34 6.02 -11.69
N GLY A 108 17.02 6.04 -12.84
CA GLY A 108 17.44 4.82 -13.52
C GLY A 108 18.50 4.04 -12.72
N ASN A 109 18.42 2.71 -12.79
CA ASN A 109 19.39 1.83 -12.15
C ASN A 109 20.66 1.67 -13.01
N GLU A 110 21.50 2.70 -13.02
CA GLU A 110 22.75 2.71 -13.78
C GLU A 110 23.75 1.64 -13.33
N LYS A 111 23.68 1.22 -12.06
CA LYS A 111 24.54 0.15 -11.52
C LYS A 111 24.30 -1.18 -12.21
N GLU A 112 23.06 -1.45 -12.63
CA GLU A 112 22.65 -2.71 -13.25
C GLU A 112 22.25 -2.54 -14.72
N ALA A 113 22.63 -1.44 -15.37
CA ALA A 113 22.29 -1.16 -16.77
C ALA A 113 22.69 -2.28 -17.74
N ILE A 114 23.85 -2.92 -17.53
CA ILE A 114 24.30 -4.07 -18.34
C ILE A 114 23.37 -5.28 -18.15
N LEU A 115 22.90 -5.52 -16.92
CA LEU A 115 21.96 -6.60 -16.63
C LEU A 115 20.61 -6.31 -17.29
N LEU A 116 20.07 -5.10 -17.12
CA LEU A 116 18.82 -4.66 -17.75
C LEU A 116 18.87 -4.81 -19.27
N ALA A 117 19.97 -4.39 -19.91
CA ALA A 117 20.16 -4.53 -21.35
C ALA A 117 20.12 -6.00 -21.83
N ARG A 118 20.62 -6.96 -21.04
CA ARG A 118 20.51 -8.40 -21.35
C ARG A 118 19.07 -8.90 -21.32
N TRP A 119 18.21 -8.26 -20.54
CA TRP A 119 16.77 -8.51 -20.50
C TRP A 119 15.98 -7.66 -21.50
N GLY A 120 16.67 -6.83 -22.31
CA GLY A 120 16.02 -5.92 -23.26
C GLY A 120 15.35 -4.71 -22.58
N LEU A 121 15.73 -4.40 -21.33
CA LEU A 121 15.16 -3.31 -20.54
C LEU A 121 16.13 -2.11 -20.50
N PRO A 122 15.62 -0.87 -20.57
CA PRO A 122 16.43 0.32 -20.37
C PRO A 122 16.66 0.61 -18.88
N SER A 123 17.76 1.26 -18.55
CA SER A 123 17.89 1.97 -17.27
C SER A 123 17.06 3.25 -17.34
N GLN A 124 15.97 3.33 -16.57
CA GLN A 124 15.08 4.49 -16.56
C GLN A 124 14.49 4.71 -15.17
N GLY A 125 14.19 5.97 -14.86
CA GLY A 125 13.42 6.33 -13.68
C GLY A 125 11.92 6.41 -13.98
N PHE A 126 11.11 6.40 -12.93
CA PHE A 126 9.66 6.48 -13.02
C PHE A 126 9.12 7.78 -12.42
N ASP A 127 7.94 8.19 -12.90
CA ASP A 127 7.22 9.36 -12.40
C ASP A 127 6.54 9.01 -11.07
N VAL A 128 7.28 9.29 -9.99
CA VAL A 128 6.91 8.92 -8.61
C VAL A 128 6.73 10.17 -7.76
N ASP A 129 5.57 10.27 -7.11
CA ASP A 129 5.32 11.22 -6.04
C ASP A 129 5.71 10.62 -4.69
N ILE A 130 6.59 11.31 -3.96
CA ILE A 130 7.03 10.89 -2.63
C ILE A 130 6.33 11.77 -1.62
N LEU A 131 5.55 11.16 -0.75
CA LEU A 131 4.82 11.78 0.35
C LEU A 131 5.50 11.40 1.67
N VAL A 132 5.73 12.39 2.51
CA VAL A 132 6.29 12.22 3.86
C VAL A 132 5.43 12.96 4.87
N PRO A 133 5.40 12.56 6.14
CA PRO A 133 4.75 13.35 7.19
C PRO A 133 5.20 14.81 7.11
N ALA A 134 4.26 15.77 7.18
CA ALA A 134 4.56 17.18 6.97
C ALA A 134 5.70 17.71 7.88
N GLY A 135 5.77 17.25 9.13
CA GLY A 135 6.85 17.57 10.07
C GLY A 135 8.21 16.99 9.70
N SER A 136 8.28 16.03 8.77
CA SER A 136 9.52 15.42 8.28
C SER A 136 10.08 16.10 7.02
N VAL A 137 9.33 16.97 6.33
CA VAL A 137 9.76 17.56 5.03
C VAL A 137 11.16 18.18 5.11
N LYS A 138 11.44 18.95 6.16
CA LYS A 138 12.73 19.60 6.36
C LYS A 138 13.90 18.60 6.37
N GLN A 139 13.73 17.43 6.99
CA GLN A 139 14.75 16.38 7.03
C GLN A 139 15.11 15.88 5.63
N TYR A 140 14.13 15.78 4.72
CA TYR A 140 14.35 15.33 3.34
C TYR A 140 14.92 16.45 2.47
N ASP A 141 14.51 17.70 2.68
CA ASP A 141 15.09 18.86 2.01
C ASP A 141 16.59 19.00 2.33
N ASP A 142 16.98 18.79 3.59
CA ASP A 142 18.38 18.77 4.05
C ASP A 142 19.19 17.64 3.39
N GLN A 143 18.53 16.59 2.91
CA GLN A 143 19.13 15.48 2.14
C GLN A 143 19.02 15.65 0.62
N HIS A 144 18.48 16.78 0.16
CA HIS A 144 18.21 17.07 -1.25
C HIS A 144 17.24 16.08 -1.93
N ILE A 145 16.32 15.51 -1.16
CA ILE A 145 15.27 14.62 -1.67
C ILE A 145 13.98 15.41 -1.81
N SER A 146 13.52 15.62 -3.05
CA SER A 146 12.27 16.33 -3.31
C SER A 146 11.05 15.48 -2.95
N VAL A 147 10.32 15.93 -1.92
CA VAL A 147 9.14 15.29 -1.34
C VAL A 147 7.96 16.26 -1.26
N LYS A 148 6.76 15.71 -1.06
CA LYS A 148 5.52 16.46 -0.82
C LYS A 148 5.03 16.18 0.60
N PRO A 149 4.51 17.19 1.32
CA PRO A 149 3.97 16.99 2.65
C PRO A 149 2.69 16.13 2.60
N PHE A 150 2.55 15.27 3.61
CA PHE A 150 1.36 14.48 3.87
C PHE A 150 0.94 14.68 5.31
N SER A 151 -0.36 14.95 5.49
CA SER A 151 -0.99 15.12 6.78
C SER A 151 -2.35 14.45 6.83
N ILE A 152 -2.74 14.02 8.02
CA ILE A 152 -4.07 13.51 8.33
C ILE A 152 -4.80 14.50 9.24
N SER A 153 -6.11 14.64 9.09
CA SER A 153 -6.87 15.49 10.01
C SER A 153 -7.15 14.76 11.32
N ALA A 154 -7.02 15.49 12.43
CA ALA A 154 -7.39 15.00 13.75
C ALA A 154 -8.91 14.74 13.85
N SER A 155 -9.73 15.48 13.10
CA SER A 155 -11.19 15.31 13.05
C SER A 155 -11.63 14.02 12.36
N GLY A 156 -10.77 13.46 11.51
CA GLY A 156 -10.99 12.16 10.86
C GLY A 156 -10.95 10.96 11.80
N LEU A 157 -10.39 11.12 13.01
CA LEU A 157 -10.22 10.03 13.98
C LEU A 157 -11.38 9.97 14.98
N SER A 158 -11.87 8.77 15.28
CA SER A 158 -12.85 8.55 16.36
C SER A 158 -12.17 8.53 17.73
N GLY A 159 -12.96 8.65 18.80
CA GLY A 159 -12.44 8.48 20.17
C GLY A 159 -11.72 7.14 20.38
N TYR A 160 -12.23 6.07 19.77
CA TYR A 160 -11.60 4.74 19.82
C TYR A 160 -10.26 4.71 19.08
N ASP A 161 -10.11 5.46 17.98
CA ASP A 161 -8.84 5.56 17.27
C ASP A 161 -7.78 6.26 18.14
N TRP A 162 -8.17 7.33 18.85
CA TRP A 162 -7.29 8.01 19.79
C TRP A 162 -6.88 7.12 20.97
N CYS A 163 -7.83 6.37 21.54
CA CYS A 163 -7.54 5.35 22.54
C CYS A 163 -6.50 4.33 22.03
N SER A 164 -6.68 3.83 20.81
CA SER A 164 -5.74 2.88 20.19
C SER A 164 -4.36 3.49 19.96
N LEU A 165 -4.30 4.73 19.45
CA LEU A 165 -3.05 5.47 19.25
C LEU A 165 -2.23 5.62 20.54
N PHE A 166 -2.90 5.96 21.63
CA PHE A 166 -2.28 6.17 22.93
C PHE A 166 -2.08 4.89 23.74
N GLY A 167 -2.54 3.73 23.25
CA GLY A 167 -2.48 2.47 24.00
C GLY A 167 -3.36 2.48 25.26
N VAL A 168 -4.45 3.26 25.23
CA VAL A 168 -5.39 3.43 26.33
C VAL A 168 -6.60 2.54 26.11
N ALA A 169 -6.98 1.75 27.13
CA ALA A 169 -8.19 0.94 27.06
C ALA A 169 -9.44 1.86 27.00
N PRO A 170 -10.37 1.66 26.03
CA PRO A 170 -11.57 2.49 25.89
C PRO A 170 -12.43 2.58 27.16
N VAL A 171 -12.43 1.50 27.96
CA VAL A 171 -13.20 1.39 29.20
C VAL A 171 -12.52 2.01 30.42
N SER A 172 -11.28 2.46 30.29
CA SER A 172 -10.56 3.15 31.38
C SER A 172 -11.09 4.57 31.58
N PRO A 173 -10.91 5.20 32.75
CA PRO A 173 -11.31 6.59 32.98
C PRO A 173 -10.76 7.56 31.95
N LEU A 174 -9.48 7.40 31.57
CA LEU A 174 -8.85 8.18 30.51
C LEU A 174 -9.47 7.89 29.14
N GLY A 175 -9.72 6.62 28.81
CA GLY A 175 -10.35 6.23 27.54
C GLY A 175 -11.75 6.80 27.37
N VAL A 176 -12.57 6.77 28.43
CA VAL A 176 -13.91 7.36 28.44
C VAL A 176 -13.84 8.88 28.24
N LEU A 177 -12.89 9.57 28.90
CA LEU A 177 -12.66 11.00 28.70
C LEU A 177 -12.30 11.31 27.24
N LEU A 178 -11.35 10.57 26.66
CA LEU A 178 -10.91 10.75 25.28
C LEU A 178 -12.10 10.58 24.32
N ILE A 179 -12.89 9.52 24.47
CA ILE A 179 -14.04 9.24 23.61
C ILE A 179 -15.07 10.37 23.72
N LYS A 180 -15.46 10.72 24.94
CA LYS A 180 -16.44 11.80 25.19
C LYS A 180 -15.97 13.13 24.57
N THR A 181 -14.71 13.51 24.81
CA THR A 181 -14.16 14.78 24.31
C THR A 181 -14.20 14.84 22.78
N ILE A 182 -13.84 13.74 22.12
CA ILE A 182 -13.79 13.66 20.66
C ILE A 182 -15.20 13.65 20.06
N ASP A 183 -16.14 12.91 20.65
CA ASP A 183 -17.52 12.84 20.17
C ASP A 183 -18.22 14.20 20.33
N GLU A 184 -18.09 14.87 21.48
CA GLU A 184 -18.63 16.22 21.70
C GLU A 184 -18.02 17.26 20.75
N LEU A 185 -16.72 17.15 20.44
CA LEU A 185 -16.09 18.02 19.46
C LEU A 185 -16.64 17.79 18.05
N LYS A 186 -16.88 16.54 17.65
CA LYS A 186 -17.49 16.21 16.35
C LYS A 186 -18.92 16.70 16.23
N GLU A 187 -19.68 16.72 17.32
CA GLU A 187 -21.04 17.29 17.32
C GLU A 187 -21.01 18.81 17.14
N LYS A 188 -20.02 19.50 17.72
CA LYS A 188 -19.91 20.97 17.69
C LYS A 188 -19.23 21.51 16.45
N LYS A 189 -18.25 20.79 15.90
CA LYS A 189 -17.42 21.23 14.76
C LYS A 189 -17.24 20.10 13.76
N SER A 190 -17.42 20.42 12.48
CA SER A 190 -17.15 19.49 11.38
C SER A 190 -15.65 19.23 11.17
N ASP A 191 -14.79 20.19 11.54
CA ASP A 191 -13.35 20.07 11.48
C ASP A 191 -12.69 20.74 12.69
N TYR A 192 -11.61 20.16 13.17
CA TYR A 192 -10.89 20.63 14.36
C TYR A 192 -9.45 20.10 14.39
N SER A 193 -8.58 20.90 15.02
CA SER A 193 -7.16 20.62 15.19
C SER A 193 -6.87 19.85 16.48
N LEU A 194 -5.63 19.38 16.64
CA LEU A 194 -5.14 18.87 17.94
C LEU A 194 -5.23 19.91 19.05
N SER A 195 -5.08 21.20 18.73
CA SER A 195 -5.18 22.29 19.69
C SER A 195 -6.61 22.45 20.21
N ASP A 196 -7.62 22.28 19.35
CA ASP A 196 -9.03 22.28 19.77
C ASP A 196 -9.32 21.14 20.75
N ILE A 197 -8.72 19.97 20.54
CA ILE A 197 -8.87 18.82 21.44
C ILE A 197 -8.27 19.11 22.82
N LEU A 198 -7.08 19.72 22.87
CA LEU A 198 -6.44 20.13 24.12
C LEU A 198 -7.28 21.15 24.90
N VAL A 199 -7.98 22.06 24.21
CA VAL A 199 -8.87 23.05 24.83
C VAL A 199 -10.20 22.41 25.28
N ALA A 200 -10.74 21.44 24.54
CA ALA A 200 -12.00 20.80 24.90
C ALA A 200 -11.88 19.85 26.10
N ALA A 201 -10.69 19.28 26.33
CA ALA A 201 -10.41 18.38 27.44
C ALA A 201 -10.28 19.13 28.79
N THR A 202 -11.20 20.05 29.13
CA THR A 202 -11.08 20.90 30.32
C THR A 202 -12.31 20.94 31.24
N GLU A 203 -13.40 20.25 30.91
CA GLU A 203 -14.63 20.28 31.71
C GLU A 203 -14.88 18.94 32.44
N ASP A 204 -15.13 19.01 33.75
CA ASP A 204 -15.69 17.94 34.61
C ASP A 204 -14.91 16.61 34.76
N ALA A 205 -13.59 16.61 34.62
CA ALA A 205 -12.76 15.43 34.87
C ALA A 205 -11.73 15.63 35.99
N ASP A 206 -11.31 14.51 36.59
CA ASP A 206 -10.23 14.49 37.58
C ASP A 206 -8.95 15.10 36.99
N THR A 207 -8.33 16.02 37.73
CA THR A 207 -7.13 16.76 37.29
C THR A 207 -5.99 15.86 36.82
N MET A 208 -5.81 14.67 37.41
CA MET A 208 -4.76 13.74 37.01
C MET A 208 -5.07 13.11 35.66
N ILE A 209 -6.33 12.79 35.38
CA ILE A 209 -6.78 12.23 34.10
C ILE A 209 -6.66 13.29 33.00
N LEU A 210 -7.03 14.54 33.30
CA LEU A 210 -6.87 15.67 32.38
C LEU A 210 -5.42 15.88 31.96
N HIS A 211 -4.50 15.95 32.93
CA HIS A 211 -3.08 16.08 32.63
C HIS A 211 -2.53 14.89 31.82
N ALA A 212 -3.02 13.67 32.09
CA ALA A 212 -2.65 12.51 31.29
C ALA A 212 -3.11 12.65 29.82
N ALA A 213 -4.36 13.05 29.59
CA ALA A 213 -4.89 13.30 28.24
C ALA A 213 -4.09 14.39 27.51
N GLN A 214 -3.81 15.50 28.19
CA GLN A 214 -3.02 16.60 27.64
C GLN A 214 -1.61 16.15 27.25
N ASN A 215 -0.93 15.37 28.09
CA ASN A 215 0.39 14.83 27.76
C ASN A 215 0.37 13.95 26.50
N TYR A 216 -0.66 13.13 26.32
CA TYR A 216 -0.81 12.32 25.11
C TYR A 216 -1.03 13.17 23.85
N PHE A 217 -1.89 14.18 23.90
CA PHE A 217 -2.11 15.07 22.75
C PHE A 217 -0.91 15.98 22.47
N HIS A 218 -0.17 16.40 23.50
CA HIS A 218 1.12 17.08 23.32
C HIS A 218 2.15 16.18 22.63
N ALA A 219 2.21 14.89 23.00
CA ALA A 219 3.03 13.93 22.28
C ALA A 219 2.55 13.79 20.82
N ALA A 220 1.24 13.79 20.56
CA ALA A 220 0.69 13.71 19.21
C ALA A 220 1.11 14.88 18.31
N LEU A 221 1.22 16.10 18.84
CA LEU A 221 1.74 17.26 18.10
C LEU A 221 3.17 17.03 17.60
N SER A 222 4.00 16.38 18.43
CA SER A 222 5.41 16.13 18.08
C SER A 222 5.60 15.14 16.93
N TRP A 223 4.57 14.35 16.60
CA TRP A 223 4.64 13.36 15.53
C TRP A 223 4.62 13.97 14.12
N GLY A 224 4.20 15.23 13.98
CA GLY A 224 4.32 15.98 12.73
C GLY A 224 3.48 15.44 11.56
N ILE A 225 2.44 14.64 11.82
CA ILE A 225 1.55 14.07 10.80
C ILE A 225 0.13 14.66 10.86
N PHE A 226 -0.24 15.30 11.95
CA PHE A 226 -1.56 15.90 12.13
C PHE A 226 -1.54 17.37 11.70
N ASP A 227 -2.48 17.75 10.84
CA ASP A 227 -2.67 19.13 10.37
C ASP A 227 -4.16 19.37 10.06
N GLU A 228 -4.60 20.63 10.07
CA GLU A 228 -5.97 21.02 9.70
C GLU A 228 -6.24 20.79 8.21
N LYS A 229 -5.22 20.99 7.36
CA LYS A 229 -5.34 20.73 5.93
C LYS A 229 -5.13 19.26 5.63
N GLU A 230 -6.23 18.54 5.53
CA GLU A 230 -6.22 17.15 5.14
C GLU A 230 -5.77 16.95 3.68
N PHE A 231 -5.00 15.89 3.44
CA PHE A 231 -4.59 15.50 2.09
C PHE A 231 -5.78 14.97 1.26
N SER A 232 -5.91 15.42 0.01
CA SER A 232 -6.93 14.91 -0.93
C SER A 232 -6.46 13.62 -1.62
N ILE A 233 -7.16 12.51 -1.36
CA ILE A 233 -6.89 11.20 -1.98
C ILE A 233 -7.12 11.25 -3.50
N GLU A 234 -8.11 12.00 -3.96
CA GLU A 234 -8.42 12.20 -5.38
C GLU A 234 -7.27 12.92 -6.10
N ALA A 235 -6.65 13.89 -5.42
CA ALA A 235 -5.45 14.56 -5.92
C ALA A 235 -4.22 13.63 -5.89
N MET A 236 -4.17 12.70 -4.92
CA MET A 236 -3.10 11.73 -4.74
C MET A 236 -3.06 10.67 -5.83
N LEU A 237 -4.15 9.91 -5.97
CA LEU A 237 -4.18 8.63 -6.65
C LEU A 237 -4.84 8.80 -8.03
N LYS A 238 -4.02 9.30 -8.95
CA LYS A 238 -4.41 9.46 -10.35
C LYS A 238 -3.96 8.27 -11.18
N GLY A 239 -4.68 8.00 -12.27
CA GLY A 239 -4.32 6.96 -13.22
C GLY A 239 -2.87 7.11 -13.69
N GLY A 240 -2.11 6.03 -13.61
CA GLY A 240 -0.72 5.94 -14.01
C GLY A 240 0.29 6.57 -13.08
N LYS A 241 -0.14 7.10 -11.93
CA LYS A 241 0.78 7.64 -10.93
C LYS A 241 1.20 6.56 -9.95
N VAL A 242 2.48 6.62 -9.58
CA VAL A 242 3.04 5.90 -8.44
C VAL A 242 3.18 6.90 -7.30
N VAL A 243 2.58 6.57 -6.17
CA VAL A 243 2.68 7.35 -4.94
C VAL A 243 3.40 6.51 -3.91
N ILE A 244 4.49 7.02 -3.37
CA ILE A 244 5.18 6.43 -2.22
C ILE A 244 4.82 7.27 -1.01
N LEU A 245 4.15 6.66 -0.04
CA LEU A 245 4.03 7.20 1.30
C LEU A 245 5.16 6.64 2.16
N ASP A 246 6.20 7.44 2.35
CA ASP A 246 7.34 7.12 3.18
C ASP A 246 7.03 7.48 4.63
N LEU A 247 6.89 6.44 5.46
CA LEU A 247 6.61 6.51 6.89
C LEU A 247 7.85 6.18 7.73
N SER A 248 9.03 6.07 7.10
CA SER A 248 10.27 5.69 7.78
C SER A 248 10.70 6.69 8.84
N SER A 249 10.33 7.97 8.70
CA SER A 249 10.60 9.03 9.68
C SER A 249 9.75 8.94 10.96
N LEU A 250 8.63 8.21 10.94
CA LEU A 250 7.76 8.04 12.11
C LEU A 250 8.26 6.90 12.98
N GLU A 251 8.73 7.15 14.19
CA GLU A 251 9.22 6.06 15.07
C GLU A 251 8.08 5.20 15.63
N ASN A 252 6.92 5.80 15.91
CA ASN A 252 5.81 5.12 16.56
C ASN A 252 4.99 4.30 15.56
N HIS A 253 5.01 2.99 15.78
CA HIS A 253 4.31 1.99 14.99
C HIS A 253 2.79 2.23 14.90
N ASN A 254 2.13 2.63 16.00
CA ASN A 254 0.68 2.86 16.00
C ASN A 254 0.30 4.03 15.09
N ILE A 255 1.17 5.03 14.93
CA ILE A 255 0.94 6.14 14.00
C ILE A 255 1.04 5.66 12.56
N ARG A 256 2.04 4.83 12.24
CA ARG A 256 2.14 4.23 10.90
C ARG A 256 0.86 3.45 10.60
N ALA A 257 0.42 2.62 11.55
CA ALA A 257 -0.79 1.82 11.41
C ALA A 257 -2.06 2.68 11.28
N ILE A 258 -2.24 3.75 12.07
CA ILE A 258 -3.41 4.62 11.91
C ILE A 258 -3.40 5.36 10.58
N THR A 259 -2.22 5.73 10.08
CA THR A 259 -2.07 6.38 8.78
C THR A 259 -2.57 5.45 7.67
N VAL A 260 -2.13 4.18 7.70
CA VAL A 260 -2.60 3.14 6.78
C VAL A 260 -4.10 2.88 6.97
N LYS A 261 -4.60 2.90 8.21
CA LYS A 261 -6.03 2.76 8.51
C LYS A 261 -6.87 3.83 7.80
N ILE A 262 -6.54 5.10 8.02
CA ILE A 262 -7.28 6.25 7.48
C ILE A 262 -7.23 6.22 5.95
N LEU A 263 -6.04 6.08 5.37
CA LEU A 263 -5.87 6.04 3.93
C LEU A 263 -6.59 4.85 3.31
N GLY A 264 -6.38 3.65 3.86
CA GLY A 264 -7.02 2.44 3.39
C GLY A 264 -8.54 2.53 3.41
N LYS A 265 -9.11 3.11 4.46
CA LYS A 265 -10.57 3.24 4.61
C LYS A 265 -11.15 4.22 3.59
N LYS A 266 -10.54 5.39 3.47
CA LYS A 266 -11.00 6.41 2.52
C LYS A 266 -10.85 5.95 1.07
N ILE A 267 -9.74 5.31 0.71
CA ILE A 267 -9.56 4.72 -0.62
C ILE A 267 -10.64 3.68 -0.89
N TYR A 268 -10.94 2.80 0.07
CA TYR A 268 -12.01 1.83 -0.06
C TYR A 268 -13.38 2.48 -0.33
N GLU A 269 -13.75 3.49 0.47
CA GLU A 269 -15.01 4.22 0.32
C GLU A 269 -15.14 4.91 -1.05
N GLU A 270 -14.09 5.60 -1.51
CA GLU A 270 -14.06 6.24 -2.83
C GLU A 270 -14.12 5.22 -3.97
N ARG A 271 -13.50 4.06 -3.80
CA ARG A 271 -13.57 2.99 -4.81
C ARG A 271 -14.93 2.32 -4.89
N ILE A 272 -15.64 2.18 -3.78
CA ILE A 272 -17.04 1.73 -3.79
C ILE A 272 -17.91 2.73 -4.57
N LYS A 273 -17.75 4.03 -4.36
CA LYS A 273 -18.47 5.07 -5.14
C LYS A 273 -18.12 5.00 -6.63
N ALA A 274 -16.82 4.93 -6.96
CA ALA A 274 -16.35 4.83 -8.34
C ALA A 274 -16.84 3.56 -9.04
N ARG A 275 -16.92 2.43 -8.32
CA ARG A 275 -17.47 1.18 -8.85
C ARG A 275 -18.96 1.30 -9.19
N ARG A 276 -19.75 1.92 -8.31
CA ARG A 276 -21.18 2.17 -8.56
C ARG A 276 -21.39 3.11 -9.75
N ALA A 277 -20.54 4.14 -9.89
CA ALA A 277 -20.59 5.04 -11.04
C ALA A 277 -20.29 4.30 -12.36
N TYR A 278 -19.28 3.41 -12.35
CA TYR A 278 -18.99 2.54 -13.50
C TYR A 278 -20.18 1.65 -13.87
N GLU A 279 -20.81 1.00 -12.90
CA GLU A 279 -21.97 0.13 -13.13
C GLU A 279 -23.18 0.90 -13.70
N ARG A 280 -23.43 2.12 -13.22
CA ARG A 280 -24.47 3.01 -13.81
C ARG A 280 -24.16 3.37 -15.26
N LYS A 281 -22.89 3.66 -15.57
CA LYS A 281 -22.46 3.98 -16.94
C LYS A 281 -22.68 2.81 -17.89
N GLU A 282 -22.37 1.58 -17.47
CA GLU A 282 -22.65 0.36 -18.24
C GLU A 282 -24.15 0.13 -18.47
N MET A 283 -25.01 0.63 -17.58
CA MET A 283 -26.47 0.63 -17.74
C MET A 283 -27.01 1.78 -18.62
N GLY A 284 -26.12 2.59 -19.22
CA GLY A 284 -26.50 3.68 -20.14
C GLY A 284 -26.60 5.07 -19.51
N ASP A 285 -26.18 5.25 -18.24
CA ASP A 285 -26.15 6.57 -17.61
C ASP A 285 -24.93 7.38 -18.07
N ILE A 286 -25.15 8.31 -18.99
CA ILE A 286 -24.12 9.15 -19.62
C ILE A 286 -23.62 10.24 -18.64
N SER A 287 -24.36 10.53 -17.56
CA SER A 287 -23.98 11.54 -16.57
C SER A 287 -22.94 11.07 -15.55
N ALA A 288 -22.65 9.76 -15.53
CA ALA A 288 -21.70 9.18 -14.59
C ALA A 288 -20.25 9.57 -14.94
N GLU A 289 -19.63 10.36 -14.07
CA GLU A 289 -18.22 10.76 -14.21
C GLU A 289 -17.25 9.58 -13.98
N LYS A 290 -16.06 9.69 -14.57
CA LYS A 290 -14.98 8.72 -14.34
C LYS A 290 -14.47 8.89 -12.90
N GLY A 291 -14.77 7.93 -12.04
CA GLY A 291 -14.27 7.91 -10.67
C GLY A 291 -12.78 7.58 -10.55
N MET A 292 -12.33 7.46 -9.30
CA MET A 292 -10.98 7.04 -8.91
C MET A 292 -10.49 5.80 -9.70
N PRO A 293 -9.21 5.67 -10.09
CA PRO A 293 -8.69 4.45 -10.73
C PRO A 293 -8.71 3.24 -9.79
N MET A 294 -8.54 2.02 -10.31
CA MET A 294 -8.21 0.85 -9.47
C MET A 294 -6.90 1.11 -8.73
N VAL A 295 -6.75 0.59 -7.51
CA VAL A 295 -5.57 0.87 -6.68
C VAL A 295 -4.83 -0.42 -6.36
N TRP A 296 -3.52 -0.41 -6.59
CA TRP A 296 -2.59 -1.42 -6.09
C TRP A 296 -1.85 -0.84 -4.88
N MET A 297 -2.13 -1.35 -3.68
CA MET A 297 -1.42 -0.98 -2.46
C MET A 297 -0.31 -1.99 -2.18
N PHE A 298 0.92 -1.49 -2.07
CA PHE A 298 2.12 -2.24 -1.78
C PHE A 298 2.56 -1.92 -0.35
N ILE A 299 2.65 -2.91 0.53
CA ILE A 299 3.01 -2.72 1.94
C ILE A 299 4.29 -3.49 2.22
N ASP A 300 5.39 -2.76 2.46
CA ASP A 300 6.63 -3.37 2.93
C ASP A 300 6.59 -3.60 4.44
N GLU A 301 7.27 -4.66 4.89
CA GLU A 301 7.24 -5.16 6.27
C GLU A 301 5.81 -5.34 6.83
N ALA A 302 4.91 -5.93 6.05
CA ALA A 302 3.49 -6.09 6.35
C ALA A 302 3.17 -6.68 7.74
N HIS A 303 4.07 -7.49 8.31
CA HIS A 303 3.92 -8.05 9.66
C HIS A 303 3.90 -6.98 10.77
N THR A 304 4.39 -5.76 10.50
CA THR A 304 4.26 -4.65 11.45
C THR A 304 2.80 -4.24 11.54
N PHE A 305 2.11 -4.08 10.40
CA PHE A 305 0.70 -3.69 10.36
C PHE A 305 -0.27 -4.83 10.67
N LEU A 306 0.12 -6.07 10.37
CA LEU A 306 -0.69 -7.27 10.52
C LEU A 306 0.07 -8.35 11.30
N PRO A 307 0.39 -8.11 12.58
CA PRO A 307 1.00 -9.12 13.43
C PRO A 307 0.03 -10.28 13.66
N ARG A 308 0.58 -11.48 13.89
CA ARG A 308 -0.21 -12.70 14.05
C ARG A 308 -1.04 -12.74 15.34
N GLU A 309 -0.44 -12.31 16.45
CA GLU A 309 -0.97 -12.51 17.80
C GLU A 309 -1.61 -11.24 18.40
N SER A 310 -1.69 -10.15 17.63
CA SER A 310 -2.28 -8.90 18.08
C SER A 310 -2.94 -8.15 16.93
N GLU A 311 -3.75 -7.15 17.28
CA GLU A 311 -4.29 -6.22 16.30
C GLU A 311 -3.56 -4.89 16.36
N THR A 312 -3.50 -4.22 15.21
CA THR A 312 -3.05 -2.84 15.08
C THR A 312 -4.23 -2.00 14.60
N PRO A 313 -4.15 -0.66 14.67
CA PRO A 313 -5.15 0.19 14.06
C PRO A 313 -5.46 -0.14 12.60
N ALA A 314 -4.49 -0.66 11.83
CA ALA A 314 -4.66 -1.00 10.42
C ALA A 314 -5.31 -2.38 10.18
N THR A 315 -5.38 -3.24 11.20
CA THR A 315 -5.78 -4.65 11.01
C THR A 315 -7.15 -4.77 10.38
N SER A 316 -8.14 -4.06 10.90
CA SER A 316 -9.51 -4.15 10.40
C SER A 316 -9.58 -3.80 8.91
N VAL A 317 -8.97 -2.68 8.50
CA VAL A 317 -9.05 -2.18 7.13
C VAL A 317 -8.30 -3.06 6.14
N LEU A 318 -7.12 -3.54 6.52
CA LEU A 318 -6.29 -4.32 5.62
C LEU A 318 -6.87 -5.73 5.44
N VAL A 319 -7.44 -6.33 6.49
CA VAL A 319 -8.00 -7.68 6.43
C VAL A 319 -9.41 -7.68 5.83
N ASN A 320 -10.32 -6.83 6.32
CA ASN A 320 -11.72 -6.90 5.92
C ASN A 320 -11.98 -6.18 4.59
N GLU A 321 -11.57 -4.91 4.48
CA GLU A 321 -11.88 -4.07 3.32
C GLU A 321 -10.96 -4.37 2.13
N TRP A 322 -9.65 -4.51 2.36
CA TRP A 322 -8.68 -4.71 1.28
C TRP A 322 -8.48 -6.17 0.90
N LEU A 323 -8.15 -7.04 1.85
CA LEU A 323 -7.87 -8.45 1.57
C LEU A 323 -9.13 -9.25 1.23
N ARG A 324 -10.18 -9.20 2.07
CA ARG A 324 -11.40 -9.99 1.86
C ARG A 324 -12.35 -9.38 0.84
N GLN A 325 -12.53 -8.06 0.87
CA GLN A 325 -13.53 -7.38 0.04
C GLN A 325 -12.95 -6.68 -1.19
N GLY A 326 -11.63 -6.51 -1.29
CA GLY A 326 -10.97 -5.66 -2.30
C GLY A 326 -11.29 -6.00 -3.76
N ARG A 327 -11.72 -7.23 -4.04
CA ARG A 327 -12.16 -7.64 -5.37
C ARG A 327 -13.35 -6.83 -5.90
N GLN A 328 -14.32 -6.48 -5.06
CA GLN A 328 -15.50 -5.72 -5.47
C GLN A 328 -15.18 -4.26 -5.84
N PRO A 329 -14.46 -3.48 -5.02
CA PRO A 329 -14.06 -2.11 -5.33
C PRO A 329 -12.88 -2.00 -6.31
N GLY A 330 -12.24 -3.10 -6.72
CA GLY A 330 -11.08 -3.01 -7.62
C GLY A 330 -9.78 -2.60 -6.90
N LEU A 331 -9.52 -3.21 -5.74
CA LEU A 331 -8.36 -2.96 -4.89
C LEU A 331 -7.46 -4.20 -4.87
N SER A 332 -6.22 -4.04 -5.31
CA SER A 332 -5.18 -5.06 -5.14
C SER A 332 -4.31 -4.70 -3.94
N VAL A 333 -3.90 -5.70 -3.17
CA VAL A 333 -2.96 -5.54 -2.06
C VAL A 333 -1.79 -6.50 -2.21
N VAL A 334 -0.58 -5.99 -2.05
CA VAL A 334 0.68 -6.74 -2.10
C VAL A 334 1.38 -6.57 -0.76
N PHE A 335 1.43 -7.63 0.02
CA PHE A 335 2.10 -7.67 1.31
C PHE A 335 3.50 -8.23 1.14
N ALA A 336 4.54 -7.50 1.56
CA ALA A 336 5.88 -8.04 1.67
C ALA A 336 6.29 -8.22 3.13
N THR A 337 6.85 -9.38 3.47
CA THR A 337 7.38 -9.61 4.82
C THR A 337 8.57 -10.57 4.81
N GLN A 338 9.51 -10.33 5.72
CA GLN A 338 10.59 -11.26 6.01
C GLN A 338 10.23 -12.33 7.06
N ARG A 339 9.07 -12.19 7.71
CA ARG A 339 8.59 -13.06 8.79
C ARG A 339 7.16 -13.53 8.49
N PRO A 340 6.95 -14.45 7.53
CA PRO A 340 5.62 -15.00 7.27
C PRO A 340 5.01 -15.67 8.52
N SER A 341 5.82 -16.27 9.40
CA SER A 341 5.34 -16.86 10.66
C SER A 341 4.71 -15.84 11.62
N ALA A 342 5.14 -14.58 11.57
CA ALA A 342 4.64 -13.48 12.41
C ALA A 342 3.50 -12.67 11.76
N LEU A 343 3.10 -13.02 10.54
CA LEU A 343 2.04 -12.34 9.80
C LEU A 343 0.67 -12.92 10.16
N HIS A 344 -0.35 -12.07 10.14
CA HIS A 344 -1.75 -12.46 10.34
C HIS A 344 -2.17 -13.61 9.41
N SER A 345 -2.81 -14.63 9.98
CA SER A 345 -3.17 -15.89 9.28
C SER A 345 -4.10 -15.68 8.07
N ASP A 346 -4.97 -14.68 8.12
CA ASP A 346 -5.81 -14.35 6.96
C ASP A 346 -5.00 -13.91 5.74
N VAL A 347 -3.90 -13.17 5.92
CA VAL A 347 -3.07 -12.75 4.77
C VAL A 347 -2.54 -13.97 4.05
N MET A 348 -2.06 -14.94 4.84
CA MET A 348 -1.55 -16.20 4.33
C MET A 348 -2.63 -17.02 3.60
N SER A 349 -3.83 -17.17 4.20
CA SER A 349 -4.89 -18.03 3.66
C SER A 349 -5.76 -17.40 2.56
N GLN A 350 -5.83 -16.07 2.49
CA GLN A 350 -6.65 -15.35 1.50
C GLN A 350 -5.83 -14.79 0.33
N SER A 351 -4.50 -14.90 0.36
CA SER A 351 -3.67 -14.52 -0.78
C SER A 351 -3.94 -15.45 -1.96
N ASP A 352 -4.21 -14.88 -3.14
CA ASP A 352 -4.42 -15.65 -4.36
C ASP A 352 -3.10 -16.00 -5.06
N MET A 353 -2.01 -15.30 -4.71
CA MET A 353 -0.65 -15.60 -5.16
C MET A 353 0.37 -15.43 -4.03
N ILE A 354 1.30 -16.37 -3.97
CA ILE A 354 2.44 -16.32 -3.06
C ILE A 354 3.74 -16.33 -3.87
N ILE A 355 4.57 -15.31 -3.68
CA ILE A 355 5.92 -15.22 -4.22
C ILE A 355 6.90 -15.44 -3.07
N CYS A 356 7.49 -16.63 -3.03
CA CYS A 356 8.44 -17.03 -2.00
C CYS A 356 9.88 -16.92 -2.52
N HIS A 357 10.62 -15.95 -2.00
CA HIS A 357 12.08 -15.92 -2.08
C HIS A 357 12.68 -16.88 -1.07
N ARG A 358 14.02 -17.01 -1.06
CA ARG A 358 14.68 -17.94 -0.13
C ARG A 358 14.31 -17.67 1.33
N LEU A 359 13.79 -18.70 1.98
CA LEU A 359 13.61 -18.77 3.42
C LEU A 359 14.68 -19.69 4.03
N THR A 360 15.02 -19.41 5.28
CA THR A 360 16.00 -20.22 6.04
C THR A 360 15.52 -20.61 7.42
N ALA A 361 14.50 -19.93 7.97
CA ALA A 361 13.94 -20.28 9.27
C ALA A 361 12.87 -21.35 9.09
N GLN A 362 12.93 -22.40 9.91
CA GLN A 362 12.00 -23.53 9.82
C GLN A 362 10.56 -23.09 10.07
N ASP A 363 10.34 -22.23 11.06
CA ASP A 363 9.00 -21.72 11.39
C ASP A 363 8.37 -20.96 10.21
N ASP A 364 9.17 -20.21 9.45
CA ASP A 364 8.70 -19.49 8.27
C ASP A 364 8.39 -20.42 7.10
N ILE A 365 9.18 -21.49 6.92
CA ILE A 365 8.94 -22.52 5.91
C ILE A 365 7.65 -23.27 6.24
N SER A 366 7.53 -23.76 7.48
CA SER A 366 6.36 -24.50 7.95
C SER A 366 5.09 -23.64 7.96
N ALA A 367 5.20 -22.34 8.21
CA ALA A 367 4.07 -21.43 8.09
C ALA A 367 3.50 -21.36 6.66
N LEU A 368 4.37 -21.42 5.64
CA LEU A 368 3.92 -21.46 4.23
C LEU A 368 3.39 -22.83 3.81
N GLU A 369 4.04 -23.90 4.26
CA GLU A 369 3.59 -25.28 3.98
C GLU A 369 2.21 -25.56 4.57
N ALA A 370 1.82 -24.91 5.67
CA ALA A 370 0.53 -25.13 6.32
C ALA A 370 -0.70 -24.66 5.51
N ILE A 371 -0.51 -23.94 4.40
CA ILE A 371 -1.58 -23.31 3.61
C ILE A 371 -1.85 -24.05 2.29
N HIS A 372 -0.98 -24.99 1.90
CA HIS A 372 -1.05 -25.69 0.61
C HIS A 372 -0.93 -27.21 0.72
#